data_AF-A0A0F5MRA7-F1
#
_entry.id   AF-A0A0F5MRA7-F1
#
_cell.length_a   1.000
_cell.length_b   1.000
_cell.length_c   1.000
_cell.angle_alpha   90.00
_cell.angle_beta   90.00
_cell.angle_gamma   90.00
#
_symmetry.space_group_name_H-M   'P 1'
#
loop_
_entity.id
_entity.type
_entity.pdbx_description
1 polymer ?
#
loop_
_entity_poly.entity_id
_entity_poly.type
_entity_poly.pdbx_seq_one_letter_code
_entity_poly.pdbx_strand_id
1 'polypeptide(L)'
;PILIALGALAAAGLVLALAVRQLRRRRHAAALTAARRVDPTDPNALSDIPVFALDALSREKVVDVDNAVRTSANELELAVEEFGDERTRSFAQAVASAKAAMEHAFTVRQQLDDDIPETPAQQRDLLTGVIVTASKADRELETQRASFEQLRDLVLNAGARLDTLTQQLVELTGRIPASEKHLVELHNEFDVTALSSVTGNVKTAQDRASFAERNITRARSLADRPVTGGQSELVDAVRAAESALGQGRALLDAVDNAASDIRHAVAALPATIADAEAGITAASAQLQRGVGSHTSELTAARDAVAKALATARATARASGDPLGAFTALIKADADLDQLLDTVAEERAAAERLARTLEQALFTASSRIRAVSDYIDTRRGSVGPEARTRLAEARRRLDAANEKRTTDIAAALTQANSAATLATAAQSLAKADVQDAQREYYGRYGGGPGGGNDTGAMLGGIIIGNILSGGGGGFGGGGGGGGGWSPTSFGGSSSGGGFFGGGGRF
;
A
#
# COMPACT_ATOMS: atom_id res chain seq x y z
N PRO A 1 -20.60 -12.67 64.84
CA PRO A 1 -20.75 -13.25 63.48
C PRO A 1 -20.90 -12.19 62.38
N ILE A 2 -21.81 -11.20 62.52
CA ILE A 2 -22.11 -10.20 61.48
C ILE A 2 -20.94 -9.24 61.21
N LEU A 3 -20.26 -8.76 62.26
CA LEU A 3 -19.10 -7.85 62.11
C LEU A 3 -17.90 -8.54 61.42
N ILE A 4 -17.71 -9.83 61.65
CA ILE A 4 -16.65 -10.63 61.00
C ILE A 4 -16.98 -10.81 59.51
N ALA A 5 -18.25 -11.06 59.16
CA ALA A 5 -18.70 -11.16 57.77
C ALA A 5 -18.58 -9.83 57.01
N LEU A 6 -18.91 -8.70 57.65
CA LEU A 6 -18.74 -7.36 57.07
C LEU A 6 -17.27 -7.00 56.85
N GLY A 7 -16.40 -7.32 57.81
CA GLY A 7 -14.94 -7.13 57.67
C GLY A 7 -14.35 -7.95 56.52
N ALA A 8 -14.79 -9.20 56.35
CA ALA A 8 -14.36 -10.06 55.25
C ALA A 8 -14.80 -9.54 53.87
N LEU A 9 -16.03 -9.00 53.77
CA LEU A 9 -16.52 -8.38 52.53
C LEU A 9 -15.77 -7.10 52.18
N ALA A 10 -15.47 -6.24 53.16
CA ALA A 10 -14.67 -5.04 52.95
C ALA A 10 -13.24 -5.37 52.49
N ALA A 11 -12.61 -6.38 53.10
CA ALA A 11 -11.28 -6.85 52.71
C ALA A 11 -11.28 -7.46 51.30
N ALA A 12 -12.29 -8.28 50.96
CA ALA A 12 -12.45 -8.83 49.61
C ALA A 12 -12.67 -7.72 48.57
N GLY A 13 -13.45 -6.69 48.89
CA GLY A 13 -13.65 -5.51 48.05
C GLY A 13 -12.35 -4.71 47.82
N LEU A 14 -11.52 -4.54 48.86
CA LEU A 14 -10.22 -3.88 48.76
C LEU A 14 -9.25 -4.67 47.89
N VAL A 15 -9.16 -5.99 48.08
CA VAL A 15 -8.31 -6.88 47.27
C VAL A 15 -8.75 -6.88 45.82
N LEU A 16 -10.06 -6.93 45.55
CA LEU A 16 -10.62 -6.84 44.21
C LEU A 16 -10.29 -5.48 43.55
N ALA A 17 -10.43 -4.38 44.28
CA ALA A 17 -10.09 -3.04 43.79
C ALA A 17 -8.59 -2.90 43.45
N LEU A 18 -7.71 -3.45 44.29
CA LEU A 18 -6.26 -3.47 44.04
C LEU A 18 -5.91 -4.36 42.83
N ALA A 19 -6.51 -5.54 42.71
CA ALA A 19 -6.31 -6.45 41.58
C ALA A 19 -6.79 -5.83 40.26
N VAL A 20 -7.97 -5.20 40.25
CA VAL A 20 -8.51 -4.47 39.08
C VAL A 20 -7.60 -3.29 38.72
N ARG A 21 -7.12 -2.53 39.70
CA ARG A 21 -6.17 -1.42 39.47
C ARG A 21 -4.86 -1.93 38.86
N GLN A 22 -4.35 -3.07 39.33
CA GLN A 22 -3.11 -3.66 38.82
C GLN A 22 -3.28 -4.25 37.40
N LEU A 23 -4.42 -4.91 37.13
CA LEU A 23 -4.76 -5.39 35.79
C LEU A 23 -4.98 -4.24 34.80
N ARG A 24 -5.63 -3.15 35.21
CA ARG A 24 -5.76 -1.93 34.40
C ARG A 24 -4.39 -1.34 34.09
N ARG A 25 -3.51 -1.19 35.09
CA ARG A 25 -2.12 -0.73 34.88
C ARG A 25 -1.35 -1.61 33.89
N ARG A 26 -1.47 -2.94 34.01
CA ARG A 26 -0.85 -3.89 33.06
C ARG A 26 -1.41 -3.74 31.64
N ARG A 27 -2.73 -3.57 31.49
CA ARG A 27 -3.38 -3.33 30.19
C ARG A 27 -2.98 -2.00 29.57
N HIS A 28 -2.89 -0.92 30.35
CA HIS A 28 -2.40 0.38 29.88
C HIS A 28 -0.94 0.29 29.41
N ALA A 29 -0.07 -0.38 30.17
CA ALA A 29 1.31 -0.60 29.77
C ALA A 29 1.42 -1.46 28.49
N ALA A 30 0.61 -2.50 28.37
CA ALA A 30 0.57 -3.34 27.16
C ALA A 30 0.08 -2.57 25.93
N ALA A 31 -0.94 -1.72 26.07
CA ALA A 31 -1.46 -0.89 24.98
C ALA A 31 -0.44 0.15 24.51
N LEU A 32 0.30 0.79 25.42
CA LEU A 32 1.39 1.70 25.05
C LEU A 32 2.54 0.96 24.36
N THR A 33 2.88 -0.25 24.85
CA THR A 33 3.91 -1.08 24.22
C THR A 33 3.49 -1.52 22.81
N ALA A 34 2.20 -1.83 22.61
CA ALA A 34 1.66 -2.12 21.29
C ALA A 34 1.72 -0.88 20.39
N ALA A 35 1.34 0.29 20.91
CA ALA A 35 1.39 1.55 20.18
C ALA A 35 2.81 1.89 19.68
N ARG A 36 3.85 1.62 20.49
CA ARG A 36 5.26 1.81 20.09
C ARG A 36 5.75 0.90 18.96
N ARG A 37 5.05 -0.19 18.68
CA ARG A 37 5.43 -1.16 17.62
C ARG A 37 4.79 -0.86 16.27
N VAL A 38 3.82 0.04 16.25
CA VAL A 38 3.12 0.47 15.05
C VAL A 38 3.96 1.54 14.36
N ASP A 39 3.92 1.60 13.01
CA ASP A 39 4.54 2.70 12.28
C ASP A 39 3.82 4.01 12.62
N PRO A 40 4.47 4.94 13.33
CA PRO A 40 3.82 6.16 13.77
C PRO A 40 3.66 7.19 12.63
N THR A 41 4.18 6.91 11.43
CA THR A 41 3.99 7.77 10.25
C THR A 41 2.76 7.41 9.42
N ASP A 42 2.12 6.27 9.71
CA ASP A 42 0.89 5.83 9.05
C ASP A 42 -0.34 6.07 9.95
N PRO A 43 -1.25 6.99 9.58
CA PRO A 43 -2.48 7.23 10.31
C PRO A 43 -3.38 5.99 10.46
N ASN A 44 -3.38 5.10 9.46
CA ASN A 44 -4.24 3.91 9.49
C ASN A 44 -3.78 2.91 10.53
N ALA A 45 -2.46 2.75 10.67
CA ALA A 45 -1.86 1.86 11.65
C ALA A 45 -2.17 2.31 13.10
N LEU A 46 -2.42 3.60 13.31
CA LEU A 46 -2.78 4.18 14.61
C LEU A 46 -4.28 4.05 14.95
N SER A 47 -5.14 3.66 14.01
CA SER A 47 -6.60 3.67 14.17
C SER A 47 -7.12 2.74 15.29
N ASP A 48 -6.48 1.58 15.46
CA ASP A 48 -6.83 0.58 16.47
C ASP A 48 -6.26 0.88 17.86
N ILE A 49 -5.44 1.93 17.98
CA ILE A 49 -4.81 2.29 19.25
C ILE A 49 -5.82 3.04 20.12
N PRO A 50 -6.00 2.64 21.39
CA PRO A 50 -6.85 3.37 22.32
C PRO A 50 -6.39 4.82 22.51
N VAL A 51 -7.33 5.75 22.64
CA VAL A 51 -7.03 7.21 22.76
C VAL A 51 -6.06 7.53 23.89
N PHE A 52 -6.15 6.87 25.05
CA PHE A 52 -5.19 7.07 26.14
C PHE A 52 -3.74 6.66 25.78
N ALA A 53 -3.59 5.66 24.90
CA ALA A 53 -2.29 5.19 24.45
C ALA A 53 -1.76 6.10 23.33
N LEU A 54 -2.64 6.65 22.48
CA LEU A 54 -2.32 7.72 21.54
C LEU A 54 -1.87 9.00 22.28
N ASP A 55 -2.52 9.37 23.38
CA ASP A 55 -2.12 10.53 24.19
C ASP A 55 -0.71 10.35 24.78
N ALA A 56 -0.46 9.20 25.40
CA ALA A 56 0.86 8.87 25.92
C ALA A 56 1.94 8.80 24.82
N LEU A 57 1.63 8.20 23.67
CA LEU A 57 2.55 8.10 22.53
C LEU A 57 2.81 9.49 21.91
N SER A 58 1.80 10.33 21.78
CA SER A 58 1.92 11.71 21.29
C SER A 58 2.90 12.50 22.16
N ARG A 59 2.78 12.43 23.49
CA ARG A 59 3.72 13.09 24.41
C ARG A 59 5.15 12.58 24.25
N GLU A 60 5.32 11.26 24.14
CA GLU A 60 6.63 10.64 23.89
C GLU A 60 7.24 11.16 22.58
N LYS A 61 6.47 11.16 21.48
CA LYS A 61 6.95 11.63 20.17
C LYS A 61 7.28 13.11 20.13
N VAL A 62 6.49 13.95 20.78
CA VAL A 62 6.81 15.38 20.88
C VAL A 62 8.15 15.60 21.61
N VAL A 63 8.41 14.85 22.69
CA VAL A 63 9.70 14.95 23.40
C VAL A 63 10.86 14.39 22.57
N ASP A 64 10.67 13.24 21.90
CA ASP A 64 11.69 12.66 21.01
C ASP A 64 12.10 13.67 19.93
N VAL A 65 11.12 14.29 19.27
CA VAL A 65 11.35 15.24 18.18
C VAL A 65 11.93 16.56 18.69
N ASP A 66 11.53 17.06 19.86
CA ASP A 66 12.17 18.25 20.45
C ASP A 66 13.68 18.03 20.67
N ASN A 67 14.03 16.87 21.23
CA ASN A 67 15.44 16.49 21.42
C ASN A 67 16.16 16.31 20.08
N ALA A 68 15.50 15.71 19.09
CA ALA A 68 16.03 15.53 17.74
C ALA A 68 16.26 16.88 17.04
N VAL A 69 15.34 17.84 17.16
CA VAL A 69 15.46 19.20 16.60
C VAL A 69 16.63 19.92 17.22
N ARG A 70 16.80 19.87 18.53
CA ARG A 70 17.93 20.51 19.23
C ARG A 70 19.27 19.92 18.80
N THR A 71 19.34 18.58 18.72
CA THR A 71 20.54 17.87 18.27
C THR A 71 20.85 18.20 16.81
N SER A 72 19.84 18.12 15.93
CA SER A 72 19.96 18.38 14.50
C SER A 72 20.30 19.83 14.19
N ALA A 73 19.83 20.79 14.99
CA ALA A 73 20.20 22.20 14.82
C ALA A 73 21.70 22.43 15.08
N ASN A 74 22.27 21.78 16.11
CA ASN A 74 23.70 21.84 16.38
C ASN A 74 24.51 21.10 15.30
N GLU A 75 24.03 19.94 14.85
CA GLU A 75 24.68 19.20 13.77
C GLU A 75 24.62 19.95 12.43
N LEU A 76 23.54 20.68 12.17
CA LEU A 76 23.42 21.54 10.98
C LEU A 76 24.47 22.65 10.99
N GLU A 77 24.74 23.28 12.14
CA GLU A 77 25.78 24.31 12.26
C GLU A 77 27.16 23.74 11.90
N LEU A 78 27.51 22.57 12.45
CA LEU A 78 28.73 21.85 12.08
C LEU A 78 28.75 21.48 10.59
N ALA A 79 27.65 20.95 10.07
CA ALA A 79 27.57 20.55 8.68
C ALA A 79 27.71 21.75 7.72
N VAL A 80 27.20 22.93 8.10
CA VAL A 80 27.41 24.19 7.35
C VAL A 80 28.87 24.60 7.37
N GLU A 81 29.56 24.49 8.51
CA GLU A 81 31.00 24.78 8.60
C GLU A 81 31.85 23.79 7.76
N GLU A 82 31.48 22.51 7.77
CA GLU A 82 32.22 21.44 7.08
C GLU A 82 31.97 21.44 5.56
N PHE A 83 30.70 21.57 5.15
CA PHE A 83 30.24 21.31 3.78
C PHE A 83 29.63 22.53 3.08
N GLY A 84 29.42 23.66 3.77
CA GLY A 84 28.86 24.89 3.22
C GLY A 84 27.34 24.89 3.05
N ASP A 85 26.77 26.08 2.90
CA ASP A 85 25.33 26.33 2.87
C ASP A 85 24.58 25.63 1.73
N GLU A 86 25.22 25.48 0.57
CA GLU A 86 24.56 24.89 -0.59
C GLU A 86 24.22 23.41 -0.38
N ARG A 87 25.17 22.65 0.17
CA ARG A 87 25.00 21.20 0.41
C ARG A 87 24.08 20.92 1.59
N THR A 88 24.03 21.82 2.57
CA THR A 88 23.23 21.68 3.79
C THR A 88 21.80 22.21 3.67
N ARG A 89 21.43 22.77 2.52
CA ARG A 89 20.10 23.35 2.27
C ARG A 89 18.95 22.40 2.62
N SER A 90 19.02 21.13 2.21
CA SER A 90 17.97 20.14 2.52
C SER A 90 17.90 19.83 4.01
N PHE A 91 19.04 19.77 4.71
CA PHE A 91 19.06 19.60 6.15
C PHE A 91 18.51 20.83 6.89
N ALA A 92 18.85 22.04 6.44
CA ALA A 92 18.27 23.28 6.96
C ALA A 92 16.75 23.33 6.78
N GLN A 93 16.24 22.88 5.62
CA GLN A 93 14.80 22.75 5.37
C GLN A 93 14.16 21.72 6.30
N ALA A 94 14.76 20.55 6.49
CA ALA A 94 14.28 19.53 7.42
C ALA A 94 14.20 20.04 8.86
N VAL A 95 15.23 20.76 9.34
CA VAL A 95 15.23 21.39 10.67
C VAL A 95 14.14 22.45 10.78
N ALA A 96 13.94 23.28 9.76
CA ALA A 96 12.87 24.28 9.75
C ALA A 96 11.47 23.63 9.76
N SER A 97 11.25 22.59 8.96
CA SER A 97 10.00 21.82 8.93
C SER A 97 9.74 21.13 10.26
N ALA A 98 10.76 20.58 10.92
CA ALA A 98 10.64 19.97 12.22
C ALA A 98 10.29 20.99 13.31
N LYS A 99 10.87 22.20 13.29
CA LYS A 99 10.47 23.31 14.17
C LYS A 99 8.99 23.68 13.99
N ALA A 100 8.54 23.82 12.75
CA ALA A 100 7.12 24.10 12.46
C ALA A 100 6.19 22.96 12.92
N ALA A 101 6.60 21.70 12.73
CA ALA A 101 5.88 20.54 13.23
C ALA A 101 5.75 20.55 14.76
N MET A 102 6.81 20.97 15.47
CA MET A 102 6.82 21.12 16.92
C MET A 102 5.91 22.25 17.41
N GLU A 103 5.92 23.42 16.76
CA GLU A 103 5.00 24.52 17.06
C GLU A 103 3.53 24.10 16.91
N HIS A 104 3.22 23.39 15.82
CA HIS A 104 1.89 22.81 15.59
C HIS A 104 1.54 21.79 16.67
N ALA A 105 2.46 20.87 17.01
CA ALA A 105 2.24 19.87 18.05
C ALA A 105 1.96 20.51 19.42
N PHE A 106 2.69 21.55 19.80
CA PHE A 106 2.43 22.28 21.05
C PHE A 106 1.07 22.98 21.05
N THR A 107 0.67 23.57 19.92
CA THR A 107 -0.67 24.18 19.77
C THR A 107 -1.77 23.14 19.97
N VAL A 108 -1.66 21.98 19.33
CA VAL A 108 -2.63 20.88 19.48
C VAL A 108 -2.62 20.33 20.91
N ARG A 109 -1.45 20.19 21.54
CA ARG A 109 -1.33 19.77 22.95
C ARG A 109 -1.99 20.78 23.89
N GLN A 110 -1.83 22.08 23.65
CA GLN A 110 -2.47 23.12 24.44
C GLN A 110 -4.00 23.05 24.32
N GLN A 111 -4.52 22.79 23.12
CA GLN A 111 -5.95 22.59 22.90
C GLN A 111 -6.46 21.36 23.68
N LEU A 112 -5.78 20.22 23.54
CA LEU A 112 -6.14 18.98 24.23
C LEU A 112 -6.06 19.05 25.76
N ASP A 113 -5.27 19.99 26.29
CA ASP A 113 -5.06 20.19 27.73
C ASP A 113 -5.89 21.38 28.28
N ASP A 114 -6.78 21.99 27.47
CA ASP A 114 -7.65 23.10 27.89
C ASP A 114 -8.92 22.66 28.64
N ASP A 115 -9.74 23.63 29.09
CA ASP A 115 -10.96 23.37 29.87
C ASP A 115 -12.18 22.94 29.00
N ILE A 116 -12.03 22.87 27.67
CA ILE A 116 -13.08 22.57 26.70
C ILE A 116 -12.82 21.17 26.10
N PRO A 117 -13.40 20.09 26.68
CA PRO A 117 -13.08 18.74 26.24
C PRO A 117 -13.60 18.45 24.83
N GLU A 118 -12.73 17.89 23.97
CA GLU A 118 -13.11 17.39 22.66
C GLU A 118 -13.94 16.11 22.72
N THR A 119 -14.65 15.83 21.61
CA THR A 119 -15.25 14.51 21.43
C THR A 119 -14.16 13.44 21.28
N PRO A 120 -14.42 12.16 21.65
CA PRO A 120 -13.43 11.09 21.51
C PRO A 120 -12.91 10.88 20.07
N ALA A 121 -13.71 11.23 19.06
CA ALA A 121 -13.29 11.18 17.66
C ALA A 121 -12.30 12.30 17.35
N GLN A 122 -12.63 13.55 17.72
CA GLN A 122 -11.74 14.70 17.55
C GLN A 122 -10.43 14.54 18.32
N GLN A 123 -10.48 14.05 19.56
CA GLN A 123 -9.28 13.78 20.35
C GLN A 123 -8.35 12.78 19.65
N ARG A 124 -8.92 11.71 19.07
CA ARG A 124 -8.15 10.75 18.27
C ARG A 124 -7.51 11.44 17.06
N ASP A 125 -8.27 12.21 16.31
CA ASP A 125 -7.77 12.85 15.07
C ASP A 125 -6.62 13.82 15.38
N LEU A 126 -6.75 14.63 16.44
CA LEU A 126 -5.70 15.53 16.92
C LEU A 126 -4.44 14.77 17.33
N LEU A 127 -4.58 13.73 18.17
CA LEU A 127 -3.44 12.93 18.64
C LEU A 127 -2.73 12.20 17.50
N THR A 128 -3.49 11.58 16.59
CA THR A 128 -2.96 10.93 15.40
C THR A 128 -2.22 11.94 14.52
N GLY A 129 -2.79 13.13 14.31
CA GLY A 129 -2.14 14.21 13.56
C GLY A 129 -0.81 14.63 14.15
N VAL A 130 -0.73 14.80 15.47
CA VAL A 130 0.52 15.12 16.18
C VAL A 130 1.55 14.00 16.02
N ILE A 131 1.16 12.74 16.28
CA ILE A 131 2.07 11.60 16.18
C ILE A 131 2.65 11.48 14.77
N VAL A 132 1.80 11.56 13.75
CA VAL A 132 2.21 11.40 12.34
C VAL A 132 3.11 12.55 11.91
N THR A 133 2.75 13.79 12.24
CA THR A 133 3.54 14.96 11.84
C THR A 133 4.90 14.98 12.53
N ALA A 134 4.92 14.73 13.84
CA ALA A 134 6.17 14.66 14.60
C ALA A 134 7.06 13.50 14.10
N SER A 135 6.50 12.30 13.91
CA SER A 135 7.28 11.15 13.46
C SER A 135 7.81 11.28 12.04
N LYS A 136 7.09 11.97 11.15
CA LYS A 136 7.60 12.30 9.80
C LYS A 136 8.76 13.29 9.87
N ALA A 137 8.66 14.31 10.73
CA ALA A 137 9.74 15.26 10.94
C ALA A 137 11.00 14.59 11.51
N ASP A 138 10.84 13.70 12.51
CA ASP A 138 11.94 12.91 13.09
C ASP A 138 12.64 12.04 12.04
N ARG A 139 11.87 11.31 11.22
CA ARG A 139 12.42 10.47 10.15
C ARG A 139 13.18 11.28 9.10
N GLU A 140 12.67 12.46 8.75
CA GLU A 140 13.35 13.35 7.82
C GLU A 140 14.67 13.85 8.41
N LEU A 141 14.68 14.31 9.67
CA LEU A 141 15.91 14.72 10.36
C LEU A 141 16.94 13.59 10.36
N GLU A 142 16.55 12.38 10.74
CA GLU A 142 17.46 11.24 10.79
C GLU A 142 18.02 10.87 9.40
N THR A 143 17.20 10.97 8.36
CA THR A 143 17.64 10.76 6.98
C THR A 143 18.73 11.75 6.59
N GLN A 144 18.55 13.03 6.93
CA GLN A 144 19.55 14.06 6.65
C GLN A 144 20.82 13.83 7.47
N ARG A 145 20.73 13.53 8.76
CA ARG A 145 21.88 13.23 9.63
C ARG A 145 22.71 12.05 9.11
N ALA A 146 22.04 10.96 8.76
CA ALA A 146 22.69 9.77 8.20
C ALA A 146 23.43 10.09 6.89
N SER A 147 22.88 10.97 6.04
CA SER A 147 23.54 11.40 4.81
C SER A 147 24.85 12.15 5.07
N PHE A 148 24.89 13.03 6.08
CA PHE A 148 26.11 13.76 6.47
C PHE A 148 27.12 12.88 7.20
N GLU A 149 26.67 11.84 7.91
CA GLU A 149 27.57 10.83 8.45
C GLU A 149 28.28 10.04 7.36
N GLN A 150 27.59 9.67 6.27
CA GLN A 150 28.22 9.05 5.10
C GLN A 150 29.26 9.97 4.43
N LEU A 151 29.00 11.29 4.39
CA LEU A 151 29.97 12.25 3.86
C LEU A 151 31.21 12.35 4.75
N ARG A 152 31.02 12.42 6.07
CA ARG A 152 32.13 12.43 7.04
C ARG A 152 32.94 11.13 6.99
N ASP A 153 32.29 9.97 6.86
CA ASP A 153 32.98 8.69 6.66
C ASP A 153 33.87 8.71 5.39
N LEU A 154 33.36 9.27 4.29
CA LEU A 154 34.14 9.41 3.06
C LEU A 154 35.37 10.27 3.31
N VAL A 155 35.22 11.42 3.97
CA VAL A 155 36.33 12.33 4.29
C VAL A 155 37.36 11.67 5.20
N LEU A 156 36.91 10.98 6.26
CA LEU A 156 37.78 10.26 7.19
C LEU A 156 38.59 9.14 6.50
N ASN A 157 37.96 8.44 5.55
CA ASN A 157 38.57 7.33 4.82
C ASN A 157 39.13 7.75 3.44
N ALA A 158 39.26 9.05 3.17
CA ALA A 158 39.58 9.55 1.83
C ALA A 158 40.91 8.99 1.29
N GLY A 159 41.96 8.88 2.13
CA GLY A 159 43.27 8.36 1.73
C GLY A 159 43.20 6.94 1.17
N ALA A 160 42.62 6.00 1.94
CA ALA A 160 42.49 4.61 1.52
C ALA A 160 41.60 4.46 0.26
N ARG A 161 40.54 5.27 0.14
CA ARG A 161 39.69 5.32 -1.06
C ARG A 161 40.49 5.80 -2.28
N LEU A 162 41.28 6.86 -2.14
CA LEU A 162 42.11 7.41 -3.23
C LEU A 162 43.19 6.44 -3.71
N ASP A 163 43.75 5.62 -2.83
CA ASP A 163 44.69 4.57 -3.23
C ASP A 163 44.00 3.49 -4.08
N THR A 164 42.78 3.10 -3.69
CA THR A 164 41.96 2.17 -4.48
C THR A 164 41.61 2.75 -5.85
N LEU A 165 41.19 4.02 -5.92
CA LEU A 165 40.90 4.71 -7.18
C LEU A 165 42.15 4.82 -8.07
N THR A 166 43.33 4.99 -7.48
CA THR A 166 44.60 5.03 -8.22
C THR A 166 44.91 3.67 -8.84
N GLN A 167 44.71 2.57 -8.12
CA GLN A 167 44.87 1.22 -8.67
C GLN A 167 43.93 0.97 -9.85
N GLN A 168 42.66 1.37 -9.71
CA GLN A 168 41.66 1.27 -10.77
C GLN A 168 42.00 2.12 -12.00
N LEU A 169 42.57 3.32 -11.80
CA LEU A 169 43.04 4.16 -12.90
C LEU A 169 44.17 3.48 -13.68
N VAL A 170 45.13 2.86 -12.99
CA VAL A 170 46.24 2.11 -13.63
C VAL A 170 45.70 0.92 -14.41
N GLU A 171 44.78 0.15 -13.83
CA GLU A 171 44.11 -0.96 -14.51
C GLU A 171 43.39 -0.48 -15.78
N LEU A 172 42.56 0.56 -15.67
CA LEU A 172 41.82 1.12 -16.80
C LEU A 172 42.76 1.58 -17.91
N THR A 173 43.83 2.31 -17.55
CA THR A 173 44.81 2.84 -18.51
C THR A 173 45.59 1.72 -19.20
N GLY A 174 45.93 0.65 -18.46
CA GLY A 174 46.59 -0.53 -19.01
C GLY A 174 45.73 -1.31 -20.02
N ARG A 175 44.40 -1.24 -19.90
CA ARG A 175 43.46 -1.91 -20.83
C ARG A 175 43.27 -1.18 -22.16
N ILE A 176 43.40 0.15 -22.19
CA ILE A 176 43.09 0.98 -23.37
C ILE A 176 43.76 0.49 -24.66
N PRO A 177 45.07 0.18 -24.71
CA PRO A 177 45.71 -0.26 -25.96
C PRO A 177 45.15 -1.59 -26.50
N ALA A 178 44.74 -2.50 -25.61
CA ALA A 178 44.15 -3.77 -26.01
C ALA A 178 42.75 -3.57 -26.62
N SER A 179 41.90 -2.75 -25.98
CA SER A 179 40.58 -2.43 -26.52
C SER A 179 40.65 -1.60 -27.81
N GLU A 180 41.67 -0.74 -27.98
CA GLU A 180 41.91 -0.04 -29.24
C GLU A 180 42.22 -1.01 -30.39
N LYS A 181 43.11 -1.98 -30.15
CA LYS A 181 43.41 -3.04 -31.11
C LYS A 181 42.17 -3.86 -31.43
N HIS A 182 41.39 -4.23 -30.41
CA HIS A 182 40.16 -4.98 -30.60
C HIS A 182 39.14 -4.20 -31.45
N LEU A 183 38.98 -2.91 -31.22
CA LEU A 183 38.09 -2.06 -32.03
C LEU A 183 38.52 -2.01 -33.50
N VAL A 184 39.83 -2.00 -33.79
CA VAL A 184 40.35 -2.11 -35.16
C VAL A 184 40.02 -3.48 -35.78
N GLU A 185 40.13 -4.56 -35.01
CA GLU A 185 39.75 -5.91 -35.45
C GLU A 185 38.26 -5.98 -35.79
N LEU A 186 37.39 -5.37 -34.98
CA LEU A 186 35.93 -5.31 -35.20
C LEU A 186 35.56 -4.65 -36.54
N HIS A 187 36.31 -3.64 -36.99
CA HIS A 187 36.07 -2.98 -38.28
C HIS A 187 36.30 -3.91 -39.49
N ASN A 188 36.95 -5.06 -39.31
CA ASN A 188 37.07 -6.08 -40.36
C ASN A 188 35.87 -7.04 -40.39
N GLU A 189 35.10 -7.13 -39.30
CA GLU A 189 33.97 -8.06 -39.16
C GLU A 189 32.62 -7.36 -39.37
N PHE A 190 32.48 -6.11 -38.90
CA PHE A 190 31.23 -5.36 -38.91
C PHE A 190 31.34 -4.05 -39.70
N ASP A 191 30.24 -3.61 -40.30
CA ASP A 191 30.13 -2.31 -40.97
C ASP A 191 30.25 -1.15 -39.96
N VAL A 192 30.72 0.02 -40.42
CA VAL A 192 30.87 1.23 -39.60
C VAL A 192 29.57 1.64 -38.90
N THR A 193 28.43 1.39 -39.55
CA THR A 193 27.11 1.67 -38.98
C THR A 193 26.74 0.72 -37.84
N ALA A 194 27.22 -0.51 -37.84
CA ALA A 194 27.00 -1.47 -36.75
C ALA A 194 27.90 -1.21 -35.54
N LEU A 195 29.03 -0.52 -35.76
CA LEU A 195 29.96 -0.12 -34.71
C LEU A 195 29.72 1.31 -34.20
N SER A 196 28.75 2.05 -34.74
CA SER A 196 28.45 3.45 -34.38
C SER A 196 28.38 3.68 -32.86
N SER A 197 27.78 2.72 -32.13
CA SER A 197 27.58 2.76 -30.68
C SER A 197 28.86 2.51 -29.86
N VAL A 198 29.94 2.01 -30.47
CA VAL A 198 31.20 1.66 -29.79
C VAL A 198 32.44 2.37 -30.33
N THR A 199 32.38 2.93 -31.55
CA THR A 199 33.53 3.58 -32.22
C THR A 199 34.18 4.69 -31.38
N GLY A 200 33.40 5.45 -30.59
CA GLY A 200 33.91 6.54 -29.74
C GLY A 200 34.36 6.13 -28.33
N ASN A 201 34.14 4.87 -27.94
CA ASN A 201 34.24 4.46 -26.54
C ASN A 201 35.66 4.44 -26.02
N VAL A 202 36.63 3.97 -26.81
CA VAL A 202 38.06 3.95 -26.41
C VAL A 202 38.57 5.38 -26.15
N LYS A 203 38.25 6.32 -27.06
CA LYS A 203 38.65 7.73 -26.90
C LYS A 203 37.98 8.37 -25.70
N THR A 204 36.69 8.10 -25.50
CA THR A 204 35.96 8.61 -24.34
C THR A 204 36.50 8.01 -23.04
N ALA A 205 36.87 6.73 -23.02
CA ALA A 205 37.49 6.09 -21.86
C ALA A 205 38.85 6.72 -21.51
N GLN A 206 39.67 7.10 -22.50
CA GLN A 206 40.89 7.88 -22.28
C GLN A 206 40.61 9.24 -21.62
N ASP A 207 39.58 9.96 -22.11
CA ASP A 207 39.20 11.25 -21.55
C ASP A 207 38.66 11.11 -20.12
N ARG A 208 37.92 10.02 -19.82
CA ARG A 208 37.47 9.66 -18.48
C ARG A 208 38.63 9.31 -17.54
N ALA A 209 39.60 8.53 -18.00
CA ALA A 209 40.81 8.22 -17.24
C ALA A 209 41.58 9.51 -16.89
N SER A 210 41.76 10.40 -17.87
CA SER A 210 42.42 11.70 -17.67
C SER A 210 41.66 12.60 -16.69
N PHE A 211 40.32 12.59 -16.75
CA PHE A 211 39.48 13.33 -15.80
C PHE A 211 39.56 12.73 -14.39
N ALA A 212 39.54 11.40 -14.26
CA ALA A 212 39.71 10.72 -12.99
C ALA A 212 41.07 11.04 -12.36
N GLU A 213 42.16 11.01 -13.14
CA GLU A 213 43.50 11.36 -12.67
C GLU A 213 43.57 12.77 -12.08
N ARG A 214 43.01 13.77 -12.78
CA ARG A 214 42.95 15.16 -12.29
C ARG A 214 42.17 15.27 -10.98
N ASN A 215 41.05 14.56 -10.86
CA ASN A 215 40.24 14.56 -9.66
C ASN A 215 40.89 13.81 -8.49
N ILE A 216 41.56 12.68 -8.73
CA ILE A 216 42.36 11.97 -7.72
C ILE A 216 43.47 12.88 -7.20
N THR A 217 44.18 13.56 -8.10
CA THR A 217 45.25 14.51 -7.73
C THR A 217 44.69 15.66 -6.90
N ARG A 218 43.55 16.23 -7.32
CA ARG A 218 42.88 17.30 -6.57
C ARG A 218 42.43 16.83 -5.19
N ALA A 219 41.77 15.67 -5.11
CA ALA A 219 41.31 15.09 -3.86
C ALA A 219 42.47 14.80 -2.90
N ARG A 220 43.60 14.27 -3.38
CA ARG A 220 44.83 14.11 -2.57
C ARG A 220 45.32 15.45 -2.02
N SER A 221 45.37 16.49 -2.86
CA SER A 221 45.78 17.83 -2.41
C SER A 221 44.87 18.42 -1.33
N LEU A 222 43.56 18.13 -1.38
CA LEU A 222 42.57 18.58 -0.41
C LEU A 222 42.64 17.76 0.88
N ALA A 223 42.87 16.45 0.78
CA ALA A 223 43.05 15.58 1.94
C ALA A 223 44.33 15.91 2.73
N ASP A 224 45.43 16.24 2.04
CA ASP A 224 46.71 16.60 2.66
C ASP A 224 46.68 18.00 3.30
N ARG A 225 45.74 18.87 2.89
CA ARG A 225 45.59 20.24 3.40
C ARG A 225 44.13 20.53 3.74
N PRO A 226 43.63 20.00 4.87
CA PRO A 226 42.27 20.28 5.30
C PRO A 226 42.06 21.78 5.52
N VAL A 227 41.15 22.39 4.77
CA VAL A 227 40.68 23.76 4.97
C VAL A 227 39.25 23.69 5.47
N THR A 228 38.86 24.52 6.44
CA THR A 228 37.47 24.68 6.89
C THR A 228 36.57 24.98 5.69
N GLY A 229 35.45 24.27 5.55
CA GLY A 229 34.55 24.35 4.39
C GLY A 229 35.04 23.64 3.11
N GLY A 230 36.24 23.06 3.10
CA GLY A 230 36.82 22.36 1.94
C GLY A 230 36.37 20.91 1.76
N GLN A 231 35.59 20.36 2.70
CA GLN A 231 35.21 18.93 2.67
C GLN A 231 34.26 18.62 1.51
N SER A 232 33.40 19.58 1.13
CA SER A 232 32.53 19.44 -0.05
C SER A 232 33.32 19.21 -1.33
N GLU A 233 34.38 19.99 -1.55
CA GLU A 233 35.21 19.85 -2.76
C GLU A 233 35.96 18.50 -2.78
N LEU A 234 36.42 18.02 -1.61
CA LEU A 234 37.05 16.72 -1.48
C LEU A 234 36.07 15.59 -1.87
N VAL A 235 34.86 15.62 -1.30
CA VAL A 235 33.79 14.65 -1.62
C VAL A 235 33.50 14.65 -3.12
N ASP A 236 33.36 15.84 -3.73
CA ASP A 236 33.04 15.97 -5.14
C ASP A 236 34.15 15.42 -6.03
N ALA A 237 35.41 15.71 -5.71
CA ALA A 237 36.55 15.19 -6.45
C ALA A 237 36.65 13.65 -6.35
N VAL A 238 36.47 13.07 -5.15
CA VAL A 238 36.47 11.61 -4.97
C VAL A 238 35.35 10.95 -5.78
N ARG A 239 34.11 11.45 -5.66
CA ARG A 239 32.95 10.91 -6.39
C ARG A 239 33.07 11.09 -7.91
N ALA A 240 33.63 12.22 -8.36
CA ALA A 240 33.88 12.49 -9.76
C ALA A 240 34.91 11.51 -10.35
N ALA A 241 35.98 11.21 -9.60
CA ALA A 241 36.96 10.20 -9.99
C ALA A 241 36.35 8.79 -10.05
N GLU A 242 35.63 8.38 -9.00
CA GLU A 242 34.95 7.08 -8.95
C GLU A 242 33.97 6.89 -10.11
N SER A 243 33.12 7.89 -10.36
CA SER A 243 32.17 7.88 -11.47
C SER A 243 32.87 7.81 -12.82
N ALA A 244 33.95 8.57 -13.02
CA ALA A 244 34.70 8.56 -14.29
C ALA A 244 35.41 7.23 -14.53
N LEU A 245 35.99 6.60 -13.50
CA LEU A 245 36.60 5.27 -13.62
C LEU A 245 35.54 4.19 -13.95
N GLY A 246 34.39 4.22 -13.27
CA GLY A 246 33.27 3.34 -13.57
C GLY A 246 32.77 3.49 -15.01
N GLN A 247 32.61 4.73 -15.48
CA GLN A 247 32.23 5.02 -16.86
C GLN A 247 33.30 4.56 -17.87
N GLY A 248 34.58 4.83 -17.60
CA GLY A 248 35.68 4.40 -18.45
C GLY A 248 35.75 2.88 -18.59
N ARG A 249 35.57 2.15 -17.48
CA ARG A 249 35.51 0.69 -17.48
C ARG A 249 34.34 0.17 -18.32
N ALA A 250 33.13 0.69 -18.10
CA ALA A 250 31.94 0.28 -18.85
C ALA A 250 32.10 0.54 -20.36
N LEU A 251 32.75 1.63 -20.75
CA LEU A 251 33.04 1.95 -22.16
C LEU A 251 33.99 0.92 -22.80
N LEU A 252 35.05 0.51 -22.08
CA LEU A 252 35.96 -0.53 -22.59
C LEU A 252 35.29 -1.91 -22.60
N ASP A 253 34.52 -2.25 -21.56
CA ASP A 253 33.75 -3.49 -21.51
C ASP A 253 32.75 -3.56 -22.68
N ALA A 254 32.14 -2.44 -23.08
CA ALA A 254 31.26 -2.40 -24.25
C ALA A 254 32.01 -2.65 -25.58
N VAL A 255 33.26 -2.22 -25.70
CA VAL A 255 34.10 -2.53 -26.87
C VAL A 255 34.46 -4.01 -26.88
N ASP A 256 34.87 -4.55 -25.73
CA ASP A 256 35.28 -5.95 -25.58
C ASP A 256 34.12 -6.93 -25.84
N ASN A 257 32.87 -6.54 -25.53
CA ASN A 257 31.67 -7.35 -25.76
C ASN A 257 30.96 -7.08 -27.10
N ALA A 258 31.34 -6.03 -27.82
CA ALA A 258 30.62 -5.52 -29.01
C ALA A 258 30.32 -6.62 -30.05
N ALA A 259 31.28 -7.50 -30.34
CA ALA A 259 31.08 -8.57 -31.32
C ALA A 259 29.98 -9.55 -30.90
N SER A 260 29.97 -9.94 -29.62
CA SER A 260 28.96 -10.84 -29.07
C SER A 260 27.59 -10.16 -29.07
N ASP A 261 27.54 -8.91 -28.63
CA ASP A 261 26.31 -8.14 -28.49
C ASP A 261 25.67 -7.84 -29.84
N ILE A 262 26.47 -7.46 -30.86
CA ILE A 262 25.98 -7.25 -32.23
C ILE A 262 25.45 -8.54 -32.82
N ARG A 263 26.17 -9.67 -32.70
CA ARG A 263 25.69 -10.97 -33.22
C ARG A 263 24.42 -11.42 -32.52
N HIS A 264 24.33 -11.24 -31.20
CA HIS A 264 23.13 -11.54 -30.43
C HIS A 264 21.95 -10.67 -30.88
N ALA A 265 22.15 -9.35 -30.98
CA ALA A 265 21.14 -8.41 -31.44
C ALA A 265 20.62 -8.80 -32.83
N VAL A 266 21.50 -9.09 -33.79
CA VAL A 266 21.12 -9.54 -35.14
C VAL A 266 20.31 -10.85 -35.10
N ALA A 267 20.70 -11.81 -34.27
CA ALA A 267 20.00 -13.09 -34.14
C ALA A 267 18.63 -12.97 -33.46
N ALA A 268 18.50 -12.08 -32.47
CA ALA A 268 17.29 -11.90 -31.67
C ALA A 268 16.28 -10.92 -32.30
N LEU A 269 16.74 -9.97 -33.13
CA LEU A 269 15.90 -8.92 -33.72
C LEU A 269 14.62 -9.42 -34.40
N PRO A 270 14.61 -10.54 -35.16
CA PRO A 270 13.37 -11.04 -35.76
C PRO A 270 12.30 -11.44 -34.75
N ALA A 271 12.70 -12.05 -33.61
CA ALA A 271 11.77 -12.42 -32.55
C ALA A 271 11.22 -11.16 -31.85
N THR A 272 12.10 -10.22 -31.49
CA THR A 272 11.71 -8.95 -30.87
C THR A 272 10.79 -8.11 -31.76
N ILE A 273 10.98 -8.15 -33.08
CA ILE A 273 10.07 -7.52 -34.06
C ILE A 273 8.67 -8.14 -33.97
N ALA A 274 8.57 -9.47 -33.89
CA ALA A 274 7.29 -10.16 -33.79
C ALA A 274 6.58 -9.86 -32.45
N ASP A 275 7.33 -9.82 -31.35
CA ASP A 275 6.81 -9.48 -30.02
C ASP A 275 6.26 -8.04 -29.99
N ALA A 276 7.02 -7.07 -30.51
CA ALA A 276 6.58 -5.68 -30.62
C ALA A 276 5.33 -5.48 -31.50
N GLU A 277 5.18 -6.26 -32.57
CA GLU A 277 3.96 -6.27 -33.40
C GLU A 277 2.75 -6.78 -32.60
N ALA A 278 2.94 -7.82 -31.78
CA ALA A 278 1.91 -8.32 -30.89
C ALA A 278 1.56 -7.29 -29.80
N GLY A 279 2.55 -6.61 -29.21
CA GLY A 279 2.35 -5.52 -28.24
C GLY A 279 1.53 -4.37 -28.80
N ILE A 280 1.88 -3.87 -30.01
CA ILE A 280 1.08 -2.84 -30.71
C ILE A 280 -0.36 -3.30 -30.93
N THR A 281 -0.56 -4.57 -31.31
CA THR A 281 -1.90 -5.14 -31.51
C THR A 281 -2.70 -5.18 -30.21
N ALA A 282 -2.08 -5.64 -29.12
CA ALA A 282 -2.69 -5.68 -27.79
C ALA A 282 -3.07 -4.27 -27.28
N ALA A 283 -2.16 -3.30 -27.41
CA ALA A 283 -2.39 -1.90 -27.06
C ALA A 283 -3.55 -1.29 -27.86
N SER A 284 -3.60 -1.54 -29.17
CA SER A 284 -4.69 -1.06 -30.02
C SER A 284 -6.04 -1.66 -29.60
N ALA A 285 -6.08 -2.94 -29.25
CA ALA A 285 -7.28 -3.60 -28.74
C ALA A 285 -7.72 -3.09 -27.37
N GLN A 286 -6.80 -2.67 -26.50
CA GLN A 286 -7.13 -2.04 -25.22
C GLN A 286 -7.70 -0.63 -25.44
N LEU A 287 -7.05 0.19 -26.29
CA LEU A 287 -7.53 1.54 -26.63
C LEU A 287 -8.97 1.52 -27.17
N GLN A 288 -9.31 0.55 -28.03
CA GLN A 288 -10.68 0.39 -28.55
C GLN A 288 -11.71 0.02 -27.47
N ARG A 289 -11.30 -0.71 -26.42
CA ARG A 289 -12.17 -1.10 -25.30
C ARG A 289 -12.34 0.01 -24.25
N GLY A 290 -11.53 1.06 -24.33
CA GLY A 290 -11.47 2.16 -23.36
C GLY A 290 -10.56 1.81 -22.17
N VAL A 291 -9.57 2.66 -21.92
CA VAL A 291 -8.54 2.50 -20.85
C VAL A 291 -8.54 3.65 -19.85
N GLY A 292 -9.62 4.43 -19.80
CA GLY A 292 -9.78 5.52 -18.84
C GLY A 292 -8.65 6.55 -18.91
N SER A 293 -8.03 6.83 -17.77
CA SER A 293 -6.93 7.79 -17.60
C SER A 293 -5.68 7.43 -18.41
N HIS A 294 -5.44 6.15 -18.70
CA HIS A 294 -4.23 5.66 -19.38
C HIS A 294 -4.25 5.84 -20.90
N THR A 295 -5.28 6.49 -21.46
CA THR A 295 -5.48 6.58 -22.92
C THR A 295 -4.32 7.31 -23.63
N SER A 296 -3.87 8.43 -23.08
CA SER A 296 -2.77 9.21 -23.67
C SER A 296 -1.43 8.49 -23.54
N GLU A 297 -1.16 7.89 -22.39
CA GLU A 297 0.08 7.17 -22.10
C GLU A 297 0.21 5.93 -22.98
N LEU A 298 -0.87 5.14 -23.10
CA LEU A 298 -0.88 3.93 -23.92
C LEU A 298 -0.77 4.24 -25.42
N THR A 299 -1.36 5.36 -25.85
CA THR A 299 -1.18 5.85 -27.23
C THR A 299 0.27 6.23 -27.50
N ALA A 300 0.89 6.99 -26.59
CA ALA A 300 2.28 7.42 -26.74
C ALA A 300 3.27 6.23 -26.72
N ALA A 301 3.07 5.27 -25.81
CA ALA A 301 3.89 4.07 -25.73
C ALA A 301 3.78 3.22 -27.01
N ARG A 302 2.55 2.97 -27.49
CA ARG A 302 2.31 2.26 -28.76
C ARG A 302 3.02 2.94 -29.94
N ASP A 303 2.91 4.27 -30.03
CA ASP A 303 3.52 5.03 -31.13
C ASP A 303 5.06 5.02 -31.04
N ALA A 304 5.62 5.00 -29.82
CA ALA A 304 7.05 4.82 -29.60
C ALA A 304 7.54 3.44 -30.09
N VAL A 305 6.80 2.36 -29.78
CA VAL A 305 7.09 1.02 -30.31
C VAL A 305 6.99 0.98 -31.82
N ALA A 306 5.96 1.60 -32.42
CA ALA A 306 5.81 1.65 -33.88
C ALA A 306 7.00 2.37 -34.57
N LYS A 307 7.52 3.44 -33.95
CA LYS A 307 8.72 4.14 -34.43
C LYS A 307 9.98 3.29 -34.29
N ALA A 308 10.16 2.62 -33.16
CA ALA A 308 11.29 1.73 -32.93
C ALA A 308 11.27 0.54 -33.91
N LEU A 309 10.09 -0.04 -34.15
CA LEU A 309 9.85 -1.13 -35.09
C LEU A 309 10.19 -0.73 -36.53
N ALA A 310 9.80 0.48 -36.95
CA ALA A 310 10.17 1.01 -38.27
C ALA A 310 11.69 1.12 -38.43
N THR A 311 12.38 1.56 -37.39
CA THR A 311 13.85 1.65 -37.36
C THR A 311 14.50 0.26 -37.42
N ALA A 312 14.06 -0.68 -36.58
CA ALA A 312 14.53 -2.06 -36.57
C ALA A 312 14.36 -2.75 -37.92
N ARG A 313 13.22 -2.55 -38.58
CA ARG A 313 12.95 -3.09 -39.93
C ARG A 313 13.81 -2.44 -41.02
N ALA A 314 14.21 -1.18 -40.86
CA ALA A 314 15.14 -0.54 -41.78
C ALA A 314 16.54 -1.12 -41.60
N THR A 315 17.00 -1.26 -40.34
CA THR A 315 18.26 -1.89 -39.97
C THR A 315 18.35 -3.37 -40.36
N ALA A 316 17.23 -4.12 -40.35
CA ALA A 316 17.25 -5.51 -40.82
C ALA A 316 17.43 -5.63 -42.35
N ARG A 317 17.14 -4.57 -43.12
CA ARG A 317 17.22 -4.57 -44.59
C ARG A 317 18.50 -3.95 -45.15
N ALA A 318 19.22 -3.17 -44.35
CA ALA A 318 20.44 -2.46 -44.72
C ALA A 318 21.51 -2.67 -43.64
N SER A 319 22.79 -2.50 -43.96
CA SER A 319 23.84 -2.42 -42.94
C SER A 319 23.64 -1.14 -42.11
N GLY A 320 22.93 -1.25 -40.99
CA GLY A 320 22.66 -0.16 -40.03
C GLY A 320 23.24 -0.47 -38.65
N ASP A 321 22.75 0.20 -37.59
CA ASP A 321 23.11 -0.09 -36.20
C ASP A 321 22.15 -1.13 -35.58
N PRO A 322 22.44 -2.45 -35.63
CA PRO A 322 21.56 -3.47 -35.09
C PRO A 322 21.47 -3.40 -33.56
N LEU A 323 22.52 -3.00 -32.87
CA LEU A 323 22.54 -2.93 -31.41
C LEU A 323 21.66 -1.78 -30.92
N GLY A 324 21.80 -0.60 -31.54
CA GLY A 324 20.96 0.56 -31.26
C GLY A 324 19.48 0.30 -31.57
N ALA A 325 19.19 -0.32 -32.72
CA ALA A 325 17.82 -0.67 -33.11
C ALA A 325 17.18 -1.72 -32.18
N PHE A 326 17.93 -2.75 -31.82
CA PHE A 326 17.49 -3.80 -30.89
C PHE A 326 17.21 -3.22 -29.50
N THR A 327 18.12 -2.43 -28.96
CA THR A 327 17.98 -1.80 -27.63
C THR A 327 16.79 -0.84 -27.59
N ALA A 328 16.62 -0.01 -28.63
CA ALA A 328 15.48 0.91 -28.73
C ALA A 328 14.15 0.17 -28.81
N LEU A 329 14.09 -0.96 -29.53
CA LEU A 329 12.89 -1.77 -29.65
C LEU A 329 12.54 -2.45 -28.33
N ILE A 330 13.49 -3.15 -27.68
CA ILE A 330 13.26 -3.78 -26.36
C ILE A 330 12.80 -2.76 -25.33
N LYS A 331 13.44 -1.59 -25.27
CA LYS A 331 13.05 -0.56 -24.31
C LYS A 331 11.61 -0.11 -24.53
N ALA A 332 11.26 0.24 -25.77
CA ALA A 332 9.92 0.70 -26.09
C ALA A 332 8.87 -0.39 -25.82
N ASP A 333 9.21 -1.65 -26.12
CA ASP A 333 8.35 -2.81 -25.91
C ASP A 333 8.13 -3.07 -24.40
N ALA A 334 9.19 -3.05 -23.59
CA ALA A 334 9.10 -3.17 -22.14
C ALA A 334 8.28 -2.03 -21.50
N ASP A 335 8.46 -0.79 -21.97
CA ASP A 335 7.68 0.37 -21.52
C ASP A 335 6.18 0.17 -21.86
N LEU A 336 5.87 -0.41 -23.03
CA LEU A 336 4.50 -0.73 -23.45
C LEU A 336 3.89 -1.87 -22.63
N ASP A 337 4.65 -2.93 -22.40
CA ASP A 337 4.22 -4.10 -21.62
C ASP A 337 3.92 -3.74 -20.18
N GLN A 338 4.78 -2.97 -19.53
CA GLN A 338 4.55 -2.49 -18.16
C GLN A 338 3.23 -1.71 -18.05
N LEU A 339 2.93 -0.91 -19.06
CA LEU A 339 1.67 -0.15 -19.10
C LEU A 339 0.47 -1.05 -19.40
N LEU A 340 0.62 -2.03 -20.30
CA LEU A 340 -0.41 -3.04 -20.59
C LEU A 340 -0.75 -3.87 -19.35
N ASP A 341 0.25 -4.27 -18.58
CA ASP A 341 0.09 -4.98 -17.31
C ASP A 341 -0.64 -4.13 -16.28
N THR A 342 -0.24 -2.86 -16.13
CA THR A 342 -0.92 -1.90 -15.25
C THR A 342 -2.41 -1.78 -15.61
N VAL A 343 -2.71 -1.59 -16.89
CA VAL A 343 -4.10 -1.50 -17.39
C VAL A 343 -4.86 -2.81 -17.18
N ALA A 344 -4.21 -3.96 -17.35
CA ALA A 344 -4.82 -5.27 -17.14
C ALA A 344 -5.15 -5.51 -15.66
N GLU A 345 -4.24 -5.16 -14.75
CA GLU A 345 -4.43 -5.28 -13.30
C GLU A 345 -5.57 -4.39 -12.79
N GLU A 346 -5.58 -3.12 -13.19
CA GLU A 346 -6.65 -2.18 -12.85
C GLU A 346 -8.01 -2.67 -13.34
N ARG A 347 -8.07 -3.18 -14.57
CA ARG A 347 -9.30 -3.76 -15.12
C ARG A 347 -9.75 -5.00 -14.36
N ALA A 348 -8.83 -5.92 -14.07
CA ALA A 348 -9.14 -7.11 -13.28
C ALA A 348 -9.60 -6.75 -11.85
N ALA A 349 -9.05 -5.69 -11.25
CA ALA A 349 -9.51 -5.14 -9.97
C ALA A 349 -10.93 -4.55 -10.09
N ALA A 350 -11.20 -3.75 -11.12
CA ALA A 350 -12.52 -3.17 -11.39
C ALA A 350 -13.59 -4.25 -11.61
N GLU A 351 -13.28 -5.30 -12.39
CA GLU A 351 -14.20 -6.43 -12.61
C GLU A 351 -14.46 -7.23 -11.33
N ARG A 352 -13.45 -7.45 -10.49
CA ARG A 352 -13.61 -8.09 -9.17
C ARG A 352 -14.51 -7.26 -8.26
N LEU A 353 -14.31 -5.95 -8.21
CA LEU A 353 -15.13 -5.03 -7.43
C LEU A 353 -16.59 -5.02 -7.93
N ALA A 354 -16.79 -4.98 -9.26
CA ALA A 354 -18.12 -5.04 -9.87
C ALA A 354 -18.88 -6.33 -9.50
N ARG A 355 -18.22 -7.50 -9.61
CA ARG A 355 -18.79 -8.80 -9.18
C ARG A 355 -19.14 -8.81 -7.68
N THR A 356 -18.28 -8.24 -6.85
CA THR A 356 -18.51 -8.16 -5.39
C THR A 356 -19.72 -7.27 -5.08
N LEU A 357 -19.84 -6.13 -5.76
CA LEU A 357 -20.99 -5.23 -5.62
C LEU A 357 -22.29 -5.92 -6.02
N GLU A 358 -22.30 -6.64 -7.14
CA GLU A 358 -23.48 -7.38 -7.60
C GLU A 358 -23.97 -8.40 -6.55
N GLN A 359 -23.05 -9.16 -5.95
CA GLN A 359 -23.36 -10.11 -4.87
C GLN A 359 -23.89 -9.40 -3.61
N ALA A 360 -23.31 -8.26 -3.23
CA ALA A 360 -23.76 -7.49 -2.08
C ALA A 360 -25.17 -6.91 -2.29
N LEU A 361 -25.46 -6.36 -3.47
CA LEU A 361 -26.78 -5.86 -3.85
C LEU A 361 -27.83 -6.99 -3.86
N PHE A 362 -27.47 -8.16 -4.40
CA PHE A 362 -28.35 -9.34 -4.38
C PHE A 362 -28.65 -9.79 -2.95
N THR A 363 -27.64 -9.86 -2.09
CA THR A 363 -27.77 -10.25 -0.68
C THR A 363 -28.65 -9.27 0.10
N ALA A 364 -28.39 -7.97 -0.04
CA ALA A 364 -29.16 -6.92 0.62
C ALA A 364 -30.63 -6.92 0.17
N SER A 365 -30.87 -6.98 -1.15
CA SER A 365 -32.24 -6.98 -1.69
C SER A 365 -33.04 -8.22 -1.28
N SER A 366 -32.41 -9.40 -1.24
CA SER A 366 -33.05 -10.65 -0.80
C SER A 366 -33.40 -10.62 0.69
N ARG A 367 -32.50 -10.11 1.55
CA ARG A 367 -32.76 -9.96 2.98
C ARG A 367 -33.88 -8.94 3.25
N ILE A 368 -33.85 -7.79 2.57
CA ILE A 368 -34.89 -6.76 2.72
C ILE A 368 -36.26 -7.32 2.33
N ARG A 369 -36.35 -8.05 1.21
CA ARG A 369 -37.60 -8.72 0.80
C ARG A 369 -38.09 -9.71 1.86
N ALA A 370 -37.24 -10.63 2.31
CA ALA A 370 -37.61 -11.62 3.32
C ALA A 370 -38.07 -11.00 4.65
N VAL A 371 -37.43 -9.91 5.08
CA VAL A 371 -37.84 -9.18 6.30
C VAL A 371 -39.14 -8.43 6.08
N SER A 372 -39.34 -7.80 4.92
CA SER A 372 -40.61 -7.16 4.56
C SER A 372 -41.76 -8.15 4.63
N ASP A 373 -41.62 -9.31 3.99
CA ASP A 373 -42.66 -10.36 3.98
C ASP A 373 -42.95 -10.88 5.40
N TYR A 374 -41.92 -11.04 6.22
CA TYR A 374 -42.07 -11.46 7.62
C TYR A 374 -42.86 -10.45 8.47
N ILE A 375 -42.57 -9.15 8.30
CA ILE A 375 -43.26 -8.06 9.00
C ILE A 375 -44.70 -7.92 8.49
N ASP A 376 -44.91 -8.01 7.17
CA ASP A 376 -46.23 -7.85 6.54
C ASP A 376 -47.22 -8.95 6.95
N THR A 377 -46.75 -10.18 7.10
CA THR A 377 -47.57 -11.30 7.60
C THR A 377 -47.87 -11.22 9.10
N ARG A 378 -47.18 -10.34 9.86
CA ARG A 378 -47.25 -10.22 11.33
C ARG A 378 -47.44 -8.78 11.80
N ARG A 379 -48.20 -7.98 11.03
CA ARG A 379 -48.40 -6.54 11.26
C ARG A 379 -48.92 -6.17 12.66
N GLY A 380 -49.65 -7.06 13.33
CA GLY A 380 -50.15 -6.84 14.69
C GLY A 380 -49.12 -7.08 15.79
N SER A 381 -48.04 -7.82 15.51
CA SER A 381 -47.09 -8.32 16.51
C SER A 381 -45.68 -7.75 16.36
N VAL A 382 -45.41 -7.00 15.28
CA VAL A 382 -44.09 -6.38 15.04
C VAL A 382 -44.14 -4.87 15.33
N GLY A 383 -43.24 -4.42 16.19
CA GLY A 383 -43.14 -3.06 16.70
C GLY A 383 -42.54 -2.05 15.72
N PRO A 384 -42.58 -0.75 16.09
CA PRO A 384 -42.12 0.35 15.24
C PRO A 384 -40.60 0.32 14.98
N GLU A 385 -39.80 -0.18 15.91
CA GLU A 385 -38.34 -0.19 15.79
C GLU A 385 -37.85 -1.08 14.63
N ALA A 386 -38.40 -2.29 14.51
CA ALA A 386 -38.11 -3.19 13.39
C ALA A 386 -38.48 -2.56 12.03
N ARG A 387 -39.61 -1.85 11.97
CA ARG A 387 -40.08 -1.15 10.75
C ARG A 387 -39.18 0.01 10.38
N THR A 388 -38.75 0.81 11.36
CA THR A 388 -37.80 1.90 11.14
C THR A 388 -36.46 1.38 10.61
N ARG A 389 -35.94 0.27 11.16
CA ARG A 389 -34.71 -0.37 10.66
C ARG A 389 -34.87 -0.91 9.24
N LEU A 390 -36.02 -1.50 8.91
CA LEU A 390 -36.31 -1.96 7.54
C LEU A 390 -36.40 -0.79 6.56
N ALA A 391 -37.04 0.32 6.94
CA ALA A 391 -37.13 1.52 6.11
C ALA A 391 -35.74 2.14 5.86
N GLU A 392 -34.89 2.21 6.89
CA GLU A 392 -33.50 2.65 6.71
C GLU A 392 -32.69 1.69 5.85
N ALA A 393 -32.86 0.36 6.01
CA ALA A 393 -32.21 -0.62 5.15
C ALA A 393 -32.55 -0.39 3.67
N ARG A 394 -33.82 -0.08 3.36
CA ARG A 394 -34.27 0.20 2.00
C ARG A 394 -33.67 1.49 1.44
N ARG A 395 -33.65 2.57 2.22
CA ARG A 395 -32.95 3.83 1.85
C ARG A 395 -31.49 3.59 1.50
N ARG A 396 -30.79 2.72 2.25
CA ARG A 396 -29.38 2.37 1.98
C ARG A 396 -29.22 1.56 0.71
N LEU A 397 -30.13 0.63 0.42
CA LEU A 397 -30.10 -0.13 -0.84
C LEU A 397 -30.34 0.78 -2.05
N ASP A 398 -31.26 1.75 -1.94
CA ASP A 398 -31.52 2.73 -3.02
C ASP A 398 -30.28 3.60 -3.27
N ALA A 399 -29.66 4.12 -2.21
CA ALA A 399 -28.40 4.87 -2.31
C ALA A 399 -27.24 4.03 -2.90
N ALA A 400 -27.21 2.72 -2.65
CA ALA A 400 -26.24 1.81 -3.26
C ALA A 400 -26.46 1.69 -4.78
N ASN A 401 -27.72 1.61 -5.23
CA ASN A 401 -28.06 1.52 -6.64
C ASN A 401 -27.74 2.80 -7.40
N GLU A 402 -28.01 3.97 -6.80
CA GLU A 402 -27.67 5.28 -7.39
C GLU A 402 -26.16 5.44 -7.64
N LYS A 403 -25.33 4.88 -6.75
CA LYS A 403 -23.86 4.97 -6.83
C LYS A 403 -23.21 3.86 -7.65
N ARG A 404 -23.97 2.86 -8.12
CA ARG A 404 -23.43 1.65 -8.74
C ARG A 404 -22.48 1.89 -9.92
N THR A 405 -22.70 2.96 -10.70
CA THR A 405 -21.91 3.27 -11.90
C THR A 405 -20.92 4.41 -11.72
N THR A 406 -21.03 5.20 -10.65
CA THR A 406 -20.22 6.39 -10.40
C THR A 406 -19.20 6.19 -9.29
N ASP A 407 -19.53 5.38 -8.29
CA ASP A 407 -18.67 5.07 -7.14
C ASP A 407 -18.99 3.67 -6.59
N ILE A 408 -18.32 2.66 -7.14
CA ILE A 408 -18.50 1.25 -6.78
C ILE A 408 -18.17 0.99 -5.31
N ALA A 409 -17.16 1.68 -4.75
CA ALA A 409 -16.73 1.49 -3.36
C ALA A 409 -17.78 2.03 -2.37
N ALA A 410 -18.31 3.23 -2.63
CA ALA A 410 -19.42 3.75 -1.85
C ALA A 410 -20.68 2.92 -2.01
N ALA A 411 -21.00 2.45 -3.23
CA ALA A 411 -22.13 1.56 -3.47
C ALA A 411 -22.04 0.27 -2.65
N LEU A 412 -20.86 -0.35 -2.60
CA LEU A 412 -20.61 -1.57 -1.82
C LEU A 412 -20.82 -1.34 -0.33
N THR A 413 -20.33 -0.21 0.19
CA THR A 413 -20.51 0.19 1.59
C THR A 413 -21.99 0.36 1.95
N GLN A 414 -22.78 1.02 1.07
CA GLN A 414 -24.21 1.19 1.27
C GLN A 414 -24.96 -0.15 1.21
N ALA A 415 -24.60 -1.04 0.27
CA ALA A 415 -25.21 -2.37 0.14
C ALA A 415 -24.97 -3.24 1.39
N ASN A 416 -23.74 -3.26 1.92
CA ASN A 416 -23.42 -3.99 3.16
C ASN A 416 -24.15 -3.41 4.39
N SER A 417 -24.25 -2.08 4.45
CA SER A 417 -25.02 -1.39 5.51
C SER A 417 -26.50 -1.75 5.45
N ALA A 418 -27.08 -1.81 4.24
CA ALA A 418 -28.45 -2.24 4.01
C ALA A 418 -28.70 -3.69 4.50
N ALA A 419 -27.80 -4.61 4.18
CA ALA A 419 -27.88 -6.01 4.65
C ALA A 419 -27.79 -6.13 6.18
N THR A 420 -26.95 -5.31 6.82
CA THR A 420 -26.79 -5.27 8.28
C THR A 420 -28.06 -4.74 8.96
N LEU A 421 -28.63 -3.65 8.45
CA LEU A 421 -29.88 -3.08 8.95
C LEU A 421 -31.07 -4.03 8.77
N ALA A 422 -31.14 -4.73 7.64
CA ALA A 422 -32.15 -5.77 7.41
C ALA A 422 -32.02 -6.91 8.43
N THR A 423 -30.80 -7.33 8.76
CA THR A 423 -30.57 -8.36 9.78
C THR A 423 -31.00 -7.88 11.17
N ALA A 424 -30.70 -6.63 11.53
CA ALA A 424 -31.17 -6.04 12.78
C ALA A 424 -32.71 -5.93 12.83
N ALA A 425 -33.34 -5.51 11.73
CA ALA A 425 -34.79 -5.47 11.61
C ALA A 425 -35.42 -6.86 11.78
N GLN A 426 -34.80 -7.90 11.21
CA GLN A 426 -35.26 -9.28 11.36
C GLN A 426 -35.21 -9.75 12.83
N SER A 427 -34.12 -9.47 13.53
CA SER A 427 -33.96 -9.86 14.94
C SER A 427 -34.98 -9.16 15.84
N LEU A 428 -35.19 -7.86 15.65
CA LEU A 428 -36.22 -7.11 16.37
C LEU A 428 -37.62 -7.66 16.08
N ALA A 429 -37.96 -7.86 14.80
CA ALA A 429 -39.27 -8.40 14.43
C ALA A 429 -39.52 -9.79 15.02
N LYS A 430 -38.50 -10.64 15.13
CA LYS A 430 -38.61 -11.96 15.79
C LYS A 430 -38.83 -11.82 17.30
N ALA A 431 -38.13 -10.91 17.97
CA ALA A 431 -38.31 -10.65 19.39
C ALA A 431 -39.73 -10.14 19.67
N ASP A 432 -40.21 -9.16 18.90
CA ASP A 432 -41.55 -8.60 19.05
C ASP A 432 -42.64 -9.68 18.91
N VAL A 433 -42.49 -10.59 17.94
CA VAL A 433 -43.44 -11.70 17.74
C VAL A 433 -43.40 -12.69 18.90
N GLN A 434 -42.22 -12.98 19.45
CA GLN A 434 -42.09 -13.86 20.62
C GLN A 434 -42.72 -13.23 21.86
N ASP A 435 -42.54 -11.94 22.06
CA ASP A 435 -43.12 -11.23 23.20
C ASP A 435 -44.64 -11.09 23.06
N ALA A 436 -45.15 -10.79 21.87
CA ALA A 436 -46.58 -10.80 21.59
C ALA A 436 -47.21 -12.19 21.80
N GLN A 437 -46.50 -13.27 21.45
CA GLN A 437 -46.95 -14.64 21.75
C GLN A 437 -46.98 -14.89 23.26
N ARG A 438 -45.93 -14.52 24.00
CA ARG A 438 -45.89 -14.68 25.46
C ARG A 438 -46.99 -13.89 26.16
N GLU A 439 -47.29 -12.68 25.70
CA GLU A 439 -48.36 -11.86 26.24
C GLU A 439 -49.74 -12.45 25.92
N TYR A 440 -49.93 -13.00 24.72
CA TYR A 440 -51.15 -13.72 24.35
C TYR A 440 -51.37 -14.98 25.22
N TYR A 441 -50.33 -15.80 25.41
CA TYR A 441 -50.39 -16.98 26.28
C TYR A 441 -50.44 -16.64 27.78
N GLY A 442 -49.81 -15.55 28.23
CA GLY A 442 -49.86 -15.10 29.63
C GLY A 442 -51.21 -14.48 30.02
N ARG A 443 -51.95 -13.94 29.04
CA ARG A 443 -53.28 -13.34 29.26
C ARG A 443 -54.45 -14.32 29.12
N TYR A 444 -54.25 -15.46 28.45
CA TYR A 444 -55.27 -16.52 28.24
C TYR A 444 -54.87 -17.92 28.77
N GLY A 445 -53.66 -18.09 29.30
CA GLY A 445 -53.11 -19.36 29.80
C GLY A 445 -52.97 -19.41 31.32
N GLY A 446 -54.03 -19.05 32.03
CA GLY A 446 -54.12 -19.12 33.49
C GLY A 446 -55.35 -19.89 33.96
N GLY A 447 -55.48 -21.15 33.53
CA GLY A 447 -56.54 -22.06 33.97
C GLY A 447 -56.10 -23.52 33.83
N PRO A 448 -55.98 -24.29 34.92
CA PRO A 448 -55.70 -25.72 34.83
C PRO A 448 -56.97 -26.48 34.45
N GLY A 449 -57.09 -26.89 33.19
CA GLY A 449 -58.05 -27.92 32.78
C GLY A 449 -58.59 -27.80 31.35
N GLY A 450 -58.26 -28.80 30.51
CA GLY A 450 -58.89 -29.10 29.21
C GLY A 450 -58.36 -28.22 28.07
N GLY A 451 -57.83 -28.72 26.94
CA GLY A 451 -58.18 -29.91 26.19
C GLY A 451 -58.41 -29.45 24.74
N ASN A 452 -57.48 -29.81 23.85
CA ASN A 452 -57.47 -29.71 22.38
C ASN A 452 -58.37 -28.68 21.67
N ASP A 453 -57.77 -27.63 21.11
CA ASP A 453 -57.95 -27.15 19.71
C ASP A 453 -57.43 -25.70 19.55
N THR A 454 -56.11 -25.53 19.54
CA THR A 454 -55.46 -24.20 19.45
C THR A 454 -54.57 -24.05 18.21
N GLY A 455 -54.96 -24.71 17.10
CA GLY A 455 -54.23 -24.67 15.83
C GLY A 455 -54.74 -23.65 14.80
N ALA A 456 -55.88 -22.98 15.02
CA ALA A 456 -56.58 -22.27 13.95
C ALA A 456 -57.24 -20.95 14.38
N MET A 457 -56.47 -19.97 14.88
CA MET A 457 -57.01 -18.59 15.02
C MET A 457 -55.95 -17.48 15.06
N LEU A 458 -54.81 -17.66 14.37
CA LEU A 458 -53.77 -16.62 14.23
C LEU A 458 -53.27 -16.51 12.78
N GLY A 459 -54.20 -16.63 11.84
CA GLY A 459 -54.02 -16.24 10.44
C GLY A 459 -55.19 -15.34 10.05
N GLY A 460 -54.94 -14.04 9.92
CA GLY A 460 -55.94 -13.07 9.53
C GLY A 460 -56.59 -13.44 8.20
N ILE A 461 -57.87 -13.81 8.26
CA ILE A 461 -58.75 -13.87 7.10
C ILE A 461 -59.07 -12.42 6.74
N ILE A 462 -58.50 -11.94 5.62
CA ILE A 462 -59.17 -10.92 4.82
C ILE A 462 -59.76 -11.64 3.61
N ILE A 463 -61.09 -11.65 3.64
CA ILE A 463 -62.01 -12.01 2.57
C ILE A 463 -61.67 -11.20 1.31
N GLY A 464 -61.54 -11.89 0.17
CA GLY A 464 -61.35 -11.29 -1.14
C GLY A 464 -61.56 -12.28 -2.27
N ASN A 465 -62.83 -12.40 -2.68
CA ASN A 465 -63.34 -12.85 -3.99
C ASN A 465 -63.30 -14.35 -4.37
N ILE A 466 -64.47 -14.96 -4.17
CA ILE A 466 -65.07 -15.98 -5.03
C ILE A 466 -65.65 -15.26 -6.28
N LEU A 467 -65.29 -15.68 -7.50
CA LEU A 467 -66.16 -15.86 -8.70
C LEU A 467 -65.37 -15.94 -10.03
N SER A 468 -65.76 -16.94 -10.83
CA SER A 468 -65.33 -17.30 -12.21
C SER A 468 -63.95 -17.99 -12.32
N GLY A 469 -63.76 -19.12 -13.01
CA GLY A 469 -64.58 -19.84 -13.97
C GLY A 469 -63.70 -20.22 -15.17
N GLY A 470 -63.51 -21.52 -15.41
CA GLY A 470 -62.75 -22.08 -16.55
C GLY A 470 -61.33 -22.51 -16.16
N GLY A 471 -60.84 -23.73 -16.36
CA GLY A 471 -61.18 -24.75 -17.35
C GLY A 471 -59.90 -25.08 -18.12
N GLY A 472 -59.44 -26.33 -18.07
CA GLY A 472 -58.34 -26.82 -18.92
C GLY A 472 -57.24 -27.55 -18.16
N GLY A 473 -57.23 -28.88 -18.29
CA GLY A 473 -56.15 -29.74 -17.80
C GLY A 473 -54.95 -29.80 -18.74
N PHE A 474 -53.90 -30.45 -18.24
CA PHE A 474 -52.71 -31.08 -18.85
C PHE A 474 -51.61 -30.94 -17.76
N GLY A 475 -50.92 -31.95 -17.24
CA GLY A 475 -50.66 -33.33 -17.64
C GLY A 475 -49.17 -33.60 -17.38
N GLY A 476 -48.85 -34.61 -16.55
CA GLY A 476 -47.50 -35.18 -16.35
C GLY A 476 -46.62 -34.41 -15.36
N GLY A 477 -46.16 -34.95 -14.23
CA GLY A 477 -45.46 -36.23 -13.99
C GLY A 477 -43.99 -35.88 -13.71
N GLY A 478 -43.24 -36.38 -12.73
CA GLY A 478 -43.39 -37.36 -11.67
C GLY A 478 -42.04 -37.41 -10.91
N GLY A 479 -41.98 -38.16 -9.80
CA GLY A 479 -40.74 -38.48 -9.06
C GLY A 479 -40.39 -37.44 -7.98
N GLY A 480 -40.55 -37.73 -6.68
CA GLY A 480 -39.64 -38.54 -5.88
C GLY A 480 -38.55 -37.62 -5.31
N GLY A 481 -38.28 -37.46 -4.03
CA GLY A 481 -38.55 -38.24 -2.83
C GLY A 481 -37.32 -38.06 -1.93
N GLY A 482 -37.51 -37.60 -0.69
CA GLY A 482 -36.48 -37.53 0.36
C GLY A 482 -35.40 -36.46 0.16
N GLY A 483 -35.04 -35.61 1.12
CA GLY A 483 -35.08 -35.77 2.57
C GLY A 483 -33.67 -35.45 3.07
N TRP A 484 -33.47 -34.28 3.67
CA TRP A 484 -32.25 -33.98 4.42
C TRP A 484 -32.67 -33.33 5.74
N SER A 485 -32.52 -34.10 6.82
CA SER A 485 -32.41 -33.60 8.18
C SER A 485 -30.94 -33.62 8.61
N PRO A 486 -30.57 -32.82 9.63
CA PRO A 486 -29.19 -32.39 9.86
C PRO A 486 -28.43 -33.29 10.85
N THR A 487 -27.11 -33.26 10.75
CA THR A 487 -26.16 -33.63 11.83
C THR A 487 -25.07 -32.54 11.80
N SER A 488 -24.85 -31.76 12.88
CA SER A 488 -24.19 -32.09 14.16
C SER A 488 -22.70 -32.41 14.01
N PHE A 489 -21.92 -31.98 15.02
CA PHE A 489 -20.46 -32.04 15.27
C PHE A 489 -19.69 -30.78 14.81
N GLY A 490 -18.96 -30.03 15.66
CA GLY A 490 -18.49 -30.28 17.03
C GLY A 490 -17.17 -31.05 17.03
N GLY A 491 -16.04 -30.36 17.23
CA GLY A 491 -14.74 -31.01 17.48
C GLY A 491 -13.54 -30.08 17.35
N SER A 492 -12.92 -29.75 18.47
CA SER A 492 -11.56 -29.23 18.58
C SER A 492 -10.60 -30.38 18.94
N SER A 493 -9.34 -30.30 18.47
CA SER A 493 -8.11 -30.82 19.10
C SER A 493 -6.94 -30.47 18.15
N SER A 494 -5.98 -29.62 18.53
CA SER A 494 -4.68 -29.93 19.18
C SER A 494 -3.56 -30.39 18.22
N GLY A 495 -2.41 -29.70 18.29
CA GLY A 495 -1.10 -30.07 17.70
C GLY A 495 -0.52 -28.91 16.86
N GLY A 496 0.63 -28.28 17.12
CA GLY A 496 1.79 -28.62 17.95
C GLY A 496 2.95 -29.12 17.08
N GLY A 497 3.98 -28.28 16.85
CA GLY A 497 5.30 -28.66 16.27
C GLY A 497 5.76 -27.81 15.09
N PHE A 498 6.65 -26.81 15.25
CA PHE A 498 8.13 -26.84 15.34
C PHE A 498 8.86 -26.73 13.97
N PHE A 499 10.07 -26.12 14.00
CA PHE A 499 11.03 -25.69 12.94
C PHE A 499 10.86 -24.21 12.48
N GLY A 500 11.78 -23.26 12.68
CA GLY A 500 13.12 -23.26 13.26
C GLY A 500 14.24 -23.39 12.21
N GLY A 501 14.94 -22.29 11.88
CA GLY A 501 16.26 -22.33 11.23
C GLY A 501 16.58 -21.12 10.33
N GLY A 502 17.62 -20.35 10.70
CA GLY A 502 18.24 -19.32 9.85
C GLY A 502 19.68 -19.67 9.48
N GLY A 503 20.33 -18.78 8.71
CA GLY A 503 21.74 -18.83 8.26
C GLY A 503 21.82 -18.46 6.77
N ARG A 504 22.41 -17.33 6.34
CA ARG A 504 23.84 -16.95 6.28
C ARG A 504 24.71 -17.99 5.59
N PHE A 505 25.01 -17.74 4.31
CA PHE A 505 26.33 -17.75 3.69
C PHE A 505 26.37 -16.68 2.62
#